data_AF-A0A1F8SJN8-F1
#
_entry.id   AF-A0A1F8SJN8-F1
#
_cell.length_a   1.000
_cell.length_b   1.000
_cell.length_c   1.000
_cell.angle_alpha   90.00
_cell.angle_beta   90.00
_cell.angle_gamma   90.00
#
_symmetry.space_group_name_H-M   'P 1'
#
loop_
_entity.id
_entity.type
_entity.pdbx_description
1 polymer ?
#
loop_
_entity_poly.entity_id
_entity_poly.type
_entity_poly.pdbx_seq_one_letter_code
_entity_poly.pdbx_strand_id
1 'polypeptide(L)'
;MREDLIQYNEDMALNTTQDALLSLEVRDKVVAQVKSLESSLSPNDLLQNSTIERKQDVWELRFRSQAPSDAQEIVNSWATVGYQAMLSWQETGKTPDYVIFQPPTLAGMPQDPVIYDRNKVMLAGALIGFLVGILCSNLISRPSKRPLPELE
;
A
#
# COMPACT_ATOMS: atom_id res chain seq x y z
N MET A 1 -28.17 -17.84 14.80
CA MET A 1 -27.65 -16.64 14.14
C MET A 1 -27.31 -17.06 12.71
N ARG A 2 -27.70 -16.30 11.68
CA ARG A 2 -27.34 -16.68 10.31
C ARG A 2 -25.94 -16.15 10.01
N GLU A 3 -25.08 -17.01 9.48
CA GLU A 3 -23.65 -16.76 9.26
C GLU A 3 -23.40 -15.67 8.20
N ASP A 4 -24.29 -15.57 7.22
CA ASP A 4 -24.33 -14.51 6.20
C ASP A 4 -24.45 -13.11 6.79
N LEU A 5 -25.27 -12.92 7.83
CA LEU A 5 -25.46 -11.64 8.52
C LEU A 5 -24.22 -11.22 9.31
N ILE A 6 -23.49 -12.19 9.88
CA ILE A 6 -22.25 -11.91 10.62
C ILE A 6 -21.20 -11.39 9.64
N GLN A 7 -20.97 -12.14 8.56
CA GLN A 7 -19.99 -11.77 7.54
C GLN A 7 -20.33 -10.41 6.90
N TYR A 8 -21.61 -10.18 6.57
CA TYR A 8 -22.06 -8.89 6.04
C TYR A 8 -21.77 -7.73 7.00
N ASN A 9 -22.03 -7.91 8.30
CA ASN A 9 -21.78 -6.87 9.30
C ASN A 9 -20.28 -6.59 9.48
N GLU A 10 -19.45 -7.63 9.46
CA GLU A 10 -17.98 -7.49 9.50
C GLU A 10 -17.46 -6.73 8.29
N ASP A 11 -17.88 -7.11 7.09
CA ASP A 11 -17.49 -6.43 5.85
C ASP A 11 -17.96 -4.97 5.85
N MET A 12 -19.15 -4.69 6.36
CA MET A 12 -19.65 -3.33 6.52
C MET A 12 -18.81 -2.51 7.48
N ALA A 13 -18.45 -3.05 8.64
CA ALA A 13 -17.61 -2.38 9.64
C ALA A 13 -16.22 -2.04 9.07
N LEU A 14 -15.62 -3.00 8.36
CA LEU A 14 -14.32 -2.85 7.72
C LEU A 14 -14.33 -1.81 6.61
N ASN A 15 -15.34 -1.85 5.72
CA ASN A 15 -15.49 -0.88 4.64
C ASN A 15 -15.73 0.54 5.19
N THR A 16 -16.59 0.68 6.20
CA THR A 16 -16.86 1.98 6.84
C THR A 16 -15.59 2.63 7.39
N THR A 17 -14.70 1.81 7.99
CA THR A 17 -13.41 2.28 8.49
C THR A 17 -12.51 2.78 7.35
N GLN A 18 -12.41 2.00 6.26
CA GLN A 18 -11.63 2.39 5.09
C GLN A 18 -12.17 3.67 4.43
N ASP A 19 -13.49 3.77 4.27
CA ASP A 19 -14.16 4.91 3.67
C ASP A 19 -13.92 6.19 4.47
N ALA A 20 -13.98 6.10 5.80
CA ALA A 20 -13.64 7.22 6.68
C ALA A 20 -12.18 7.66 6.47
N LEU A 21 -11.23 6.71 6.52
CA LEU A 21 -9.79 6.98 6.34
C LEU A 21 -9.46 7.60 4.98
N LEU A 22 -10.16 7.21 3.91
CA LEU A 22 -9.92 7.67 2.54
C LEU A 22 -10.80 8.85 2.11
N SER A 23 -11.71 9.30 2.97
CA SER A 23 -12.62 10.40 2.67
C SER A 23 -11.87 11.69 2.33
N LEU A 24 -12.46 12.52 1.46
CA LEU A 24 -11.91 13.83 1.11
C LEU A 24 -11.73 14.72 2.34
N GLU A 25 -12.71 14.70 3.26
CA GLU A 25 -12.63 15.45 4.52
C GLU A 25 -11.38 15.11 5.33
N VAL A 26 -11.07 13.82 5.49
CA VAL A 26 -9.89 13.37 6.23
C VAL A 26 -8.62 13.78 5.48
N ARG A 27 -8.56 13.53 4.17
CA ARG A 27 -7.37 13.87 3.36
C ARG A 27 -7.05 15.36 3.38
N ASP A 28 -8.07 16.21 3.23
CA ASP A 28 -7.91 17.67 3.25
C ASP A 28 -7.45 18.15 4.64
N LYS A 29 -8.03 17.61 5.71
CA LYS A 29 -7.64 17.94 7.10
C LYS A 29 -6.21 17.50 7.42
N VAL A 30 -5.81 16.30 7.00
CA VAL A 30 -4.44 15.79 7.19
C VAL A 30 -3.45 16.70 6.48
N VAL A 31 -3.67 16.98 5.20
CA VAL A 31 -2.80 17.88 4.41
C VAL A 31 -2.73 19.27 5.04
N ALA A 32 -3.86 19.80 5.54
CA ALA A 32 -3.87 21.08 6.24
C ALA A 32 -3.03 21.06 7.54
N GLN A 33 -3.04 19.96 8.29
CA GLN A 33 -2.25 19.80 9.53
C GLN A 33 -0.75 19.67 9.27
N VAL A 34 -0.36 18.93 8.23
CA VAL A 34 1.06 18.62 7.95
C VAL A 34 1.71 19.58 6.94
N LYS A 35 1.00 20.63 6.52
CA LYS A 35 1.46 21.59 5.51
C LYS A 35 2.77 22.28 5.87
N SER A 36 3.04 22.47 7.17
CA SER A 36 4.30 23.03 7.66
C SER A 36 5.50 22.09 7.52
N LEU A 37 5.26 20.77 7.45
CA LEU A 37 6.30 19.75 7.28
C LEU A 37 6.62 19.55 5.80
N GLU A 38 5.58 19.41 4.98
CA GLU A 38 5.72 19.10 3.56
C GLU A 38 4.82 20.02 2.73
N SER A 39 5.35 21.18 2.35
CA SER A 39 4.57 22.25 1.70
C SER A 39 4.03 21.88 0.31
N SER A 40 4.57 20.84 -0.33
CA SER A 40 4.12 20.31 -1.61
C SER A 40 3.12 19.16 -1.48
N LEU A 41 2.82 18.66 -0.28
CA LEU A 41 1.93 17.53 -0.11
C LEU A 41 0.50 17.92 -0.47
N SER A 42 -0.05 17.33 -1.53
CA SER A 42 -1.47 17.43 -1.88
C SER A 42 -2.27 16.23 -1.35
N PRO A 43 -3.62 16.30 -1.31
CA PRO A 43 -4.45 15.16 -0.96
C PRO A 43 -4.23 13.94 -1.86
N ASN A 44 -3.82 14.14 -3.12
CA ASN A 44 -3.52 13.05 -4.05
C ASN A 44 -2.13 12.46 -3.79
N ASP A 45 -1.15 13.29 -3.44
CA ASP A 45 0.20 12.84 -3.08
C ASP A 45 0.19 12.01 -1.80
N LEU A 46 -0.71 12.35 -0.85
CA LEU A 46 -0.96 11.54 0.34
C LEU A 46 -1.29 10.09 -0.04
N LEU A 47 -2.16 9.88 -1.04
CA LEU A 47 -2.53 8.54 -1.49
C LEU A 47 -1.39 7.85 -2.26
N GLN A 48 -0.74 8.55 -3.18
CA GLN A 48 0.33 7.96 -4.01
C GLN A 48 1.52 7.48 -3.19
N ASN A 49 1.88 8.21 -2.13
CA ASN A 49 3.00 7.87 -1.27
C ASN A 49 2.60 7.03 -0.06
N SER A 50 1.34 6.60 0.04
CA SER A 50 0.86 5.80 1.16
C SER A 50 0.69 4.32 0.83
N THR A 51 0.45 3.53 1.86
CA THR A 51 -0.15 2.21 1.78
C THR A 51 -1.17 2.12 2.91
N ILE A 52 -2.38 1.72 2.56
CA ILE A 52 -3.43 1.35 3.50
C ILE A 52 -3.66 -0.15 3.35
N GLU A 53 -3.44 -0.90 4.42
CA GLU A 53 -3.49 -2.36 4.38
C GLU A 53 -4.41 -2.86 5.50
N ARG A 54 -5.35 -3.74 5.15
CA ARG A 54 -6.14 -4.46 6.13
C ARG A 54 -5.39 -5.69 6.60
N LYS A 55 -5.19 -5.81 7.92
CA LYS A 55 -4.69 -7.01 8.58
C LYS A 55 -5.75 -7.51 9.55
N GLN A 56 -6.54 -8.48 9.10
CA GLN A 56 -7.68 -9.02 9.85
C GLN A 56 -8.69 -7.92 10.22
N ASP A 57 -8.71 -7.51 11.49
CA ASP A 57 -9.59 -6.52 12.09
C ASP A 57 -8.94 -5.13 12.25
N VAL A 58 -7.66 -4.98 11.89
CA VAL A 58 -6.96 -3.69 11.95
C VAL A 58 -6.62 -3.13 10.57
N TRP A 59 -6.59 -1.81 10.48
CA TRP A 59 -6.09 -1.06 9.33
C TRP A 59 -4.72 -0.48 9.65
N GLU A 60 -3.71 -0.85 8.87
CA GLU A 60 -2.38 -0.25 8.94
C GLU A 60 -2.25 0.86 7.91
N LEU A 61 -1.87 2.04 8.40
CA LEU A 61 -1.50 3.19 7.60
C LEU A 61 0.02 3.29 7.52
N ARG A 62 0.54 3.49 6.32
CA ARG A 62 1.97 3.75 6.08
C ARG A 62 2.12 4.91 5.12
N PHE A 63 3.10 5.76 5.36
CA PHE A 63 3.48 6.85 4.46
C PHE A 63 4.97 6.75 4.13
N ARG A 64 5.32 7.02 2.88
CA ARG A 64 6.69 6.99 2.38
C ARG A 64 7.23 8.41 2.35
N SER A 65 8.23 8.69 3.20
CA SER A 65 9.00 9.93 3.19
C SER A 65 10.49 9.62 3.26
N GLN A 66 11.31 10.56 2.79
CA GLN A 66 12.76 10.53 2.97
C GLN A 66 13.15 10.85 4.42
N ALA A 67 12.33 11.65 5.12
CA ALA A 67 12.50 11.97 6.53
C ALA A 67 11.61 11.06 7.39
N PRO A 68 12.20 10.25 8.30
CA PRO A 68 11.42 9.33 9.12
C PRO A 68 10.48 10.05 10.10
N SER A 69 10.86 11.26 10.54
CA SER A 69 10.01 12.14 11.35
C SER A 69 8.72 12.50 10.63
N ASP A 70 8.83 12.88 9.36
CA ASP A 70 7.69 13.37 8.58
C ASP A 70 6.74 12.21 8.28
N ALA A 71 7.28 11.03 7.94
CA ALA A 71 6.47 9.82 7.78
C ALA A 71 5.68 9.47 9.04
N GLN A 72 6.33 9.55 10.21
CA GLN A 72 5.67 9.29 11.49
C GLN A 72 4.55 10.30 11.76
N GLU A 73 4.84 11.60 11.61
CA GLU A 73 3.90 12.67 11.90
C GLU A 73 2.70 12.65 10.95
N ILE A 74 2.93 12.42 9.66
CA ILE A 74 1.86 12.29 8.65
C ILE A 74 0.95 11.11 8.97
N VAL A 75 1.50 9.93 9.26
CA VAL A 75 0.69 8.75 9.60
C VAL A 75 -0.08 8.95 10.90
N ASN A 76 0.54 9.55 11.92
CA ASN A 76 -0.12 9.82 13.20
C ASN A 76 -1.23 10.87 13.08
N SER A 77 -1.00 11.93 12.29
CA SER A 77 -2.04 12.91 11.95
C SER A 77 -3.19 12.22 11.21
N TRP A 78 -2.90 11.39 10.21
CA TRP A 78 -3.92 10.67 9.46
C TRP A 78 -4.75 9.73 10.33
N ALA A 79 -4.10 8.92 11.16
CA ALA A 79 -4.80 8.03 12.08
C ALA A 79 -5.72 8.81 13.04
N THR A 80 -5.22 9.93 13.57
CA THR A 80 -5.98 10.79 14.50
C THR A 80 -7.17 11.45 13.80
N VAL A 81 -6.94 12.12 12.67
CA VAL A 81 -8.00 12.79 11.90
C VAL A 81 -9.04 11.79 11.40
N GLY A 82 -8.60 10.63 10.93
CA GLY A 82 -9.45 9.54 10.50
C GLY A 82 -10.35 9.04 11.62
N TYR A 83 -9.79 8.80 12.81
CA TYR A 83 -10.56 8.41 13.99
C TYR A 83 -11.60 9.46 14.39
N GLN A 84 -11.24 10.75 14.37
CA GLN A 84 -12.21 11.83 14.63
C GLN A 84 -13.34 11.86 13.60
N ALA A 85 -13.05 11.59 12.32
CA ALA A 85 -14.08 11.48 11.29
C ALA A 85 -14.99 10.26 11.53
N MET A 86 -14.45 9.12 11.95
CA MET A 86 -15.24 7.94 12.31
C MET A 86 -16.22 8.22 13.46
N LEU A 87 -15.76 8.90 14.51
CA LEU A 87 -16.63 9.31 15.62
C LEU A 87 -17.74 10.27 15.15
N SER A 88 -17.41 11.25 14.32
CA SER A 88 -18.40 12.16 13.71
C SER A 88 -19.42 11.40 12.82
N TRP A 89 -18.97 10.40 12.07
CA TRP A 89 -19.86 9.57 11.25
C TRP A 89 -20.79 8.73 12.12
N GLN A 90 -20.30 8.24 13.26
CA GLN A 90 -21.11 7.52 14.24
C GLN A 90 -22.18 8.44 14.87
N GLU A 91 -21.80 9.66 15.27
CA GLU A 91 -22.73 10.65 15.83
C GLU A 91 -23.81 11.09 14.83
N THR A 92 -23.47 11.15 13.53
CA THR A 92 -24.38 11.59 12.46
C THR A 92 -25.18 10.45 11.82
N GLY A 93 -25.04 9.22 12.32
CA GLY A 93 -25.76 8.05 11.80
C GLY A 93 -25.31 7.60 10.40
N LYS A 94 -24.08 7.97 9.99
CA LYS A 94 -23.47 7.52 8.73
C LYS A 94 -22.83 6.13 8.85
N THR A 95 -22.70 5.61 10.06
CA THR A 95 -22.20 4.26 10.34
C THR A 95 -23.31 3.41 10.95
N PRO A 96 -23.32 2.09 10.74
CA PRO A 96 -24.22 1.21 11.48
C PRO A 96 -23.95 1.27 12.99
N ASP A 97 -25.01 1.21 13.80
CA ASP A 97 -24.93 1.32 15.27
C ASP A 97 -24.08 0.25 15.95
N TYR A 98 -23.89 -0.89 15.29
CA TYR A 98 -23.09 -2.01 15.79
C TYR A 98 -21.58 -1.83 15.57
N VAL A 99 -21.16 -0.82 14.80
CA VAL A 99 -19.74 -0.54 14.54
C VAL A 99 -19.18 0.28 15.70
N ILE A 100 -18.11 -0.24 16.31
CA ILE A 100 -17.43 0.43 17.42
C ILE A 100 -15.99 0.71 16.98
N PHE A 101 -15.64 1.99 16.91
CA PHE A 101 -14.29 2.42 16.56
C PHE A 101 -13.39 2.47 17.79
N GLN A 102 -12.21 1.88 17.67
CA GLN A 102 -11.17 1.97 18.68
C GLN A 102 -10.17 3.09 18.34
N PRO A 103 -9.60 3.79 19.34
CA PRO A 103 -8.54 4.76 19.10
C PRO A 103 -7.36 4.12 18.37
N PRO A 104 -6.69 4.86 17.48
CA PRO A 104 -5.55 4.33 16.74
C PRO A 104 -4.34 4.13 17.65
N THR A 105 -3.55 3.09 17.37
CA THR A 105 -2.20 2.97 17.92
C THR A 105 -1.26 3.84 17.09
N LEU A 106 -0.61 4.82 17.73
CA LEU A 106 0.29 5.74 17.03
C LEU A 106 1.58 5.04 16.59
N ALA A 107 2.05 5.40 15.41
CA ALA A 107 3.30 4.93 14.84
C ALA A 107 4.51 5.48 15.62
N GLY A 108 5.48 4.59 15.87
CA GLY A 108 6.82 4.95 16.34
C GLY A 108 7.70 5.48 15.20
N MET A 109 8.85 6.07 15.56
CA MET A 109 9.80 6.54 14.57
C MET A 109 10.48 5.34 13.87
N PRO A 110 10.43 5.25 12.53
CA PRO A 110 11.12 4.21 11.79
C PRO A 110 12.64 4.23 12.09
N GLN A 111 13.20 3.10 12.51
CA GLN A 111 14.63 2.98 12.80
C GLN A 111 15.46 2.61 11.57
N ASP A 112 14.86 1.88 10.63
CA ASP A 112 15.52 1.41 9.43
C ASP A 112 14.73 1.83 8.18
N PRO A 113 15.41 2.26 7.10
CA PRO A 113 14.75 2.53 5.83
C PRO A 113 14.21 1.23 5.23
N VAL A 114 12.94 1.24 4.84
CA VAL A 114 12.30 0.09 4.18
C VAL A 114 12.52 0.18 2.67
N ILE A 115 13.19 -0.82 2.09
CA ILE A 115 13.37 -0.92 0.63
C ILE A 115 12.08 -1.47 0.01
N TYR A 116 11.36 -0.61 -0.69
CA TYR A 116 10.19 -0.99 -1.50
C TYR A 116 10.62 -1.60 -2.85
N ASP A 117 9.69 -2.30 -3.50
CA ASP A 117 9.85 -2.81 -4.87
C ASP A 117 10.95 -3.87 -5.09
N ARG A 118 11.43 -4.53 -4.03
CA ARG A 118 12.37 -5.66 -4.14
C ARG A 118 11.89 -6.74 -5.11
N ASN A 119 10.58 -7.03 -5.12
CA ASN A 119 9.97 -7.99 -6.02
C ASN A 119 10.10 -7.57 -7.50
N LYS A 120 9.99 -6.26 -7.80
CA LYS A 120 10.16 -5.75 -9.17
C LYS A 120 11.60 -5.91 -9.63
N VAL A 121 12.59 -5.61 -8.77
CA VAL A 121 14.01 -5.79 -9.07
C VAL A 121 14.36 -7.27 -9.25
N MET A 122 13.83 -8.14 -8.39
CA MET A 122 14.00 -9.59 -8.52
C MET A 122 13.41 -10.10 -9.84
N LEU A 123 12.19 -9.68 -10.20
CA LEU A 123 11.56 -10.05 -11.46
C LEU A 123 12.36 -9.53 -12.66
N ALA A 124 12.81 -8.28 -12.63
CA ALA A 124 13.62 -7.69 -13.69
C ALA A 124 14.92 -8.49 -13.88
N GLY A 125 15.63 -8.81 -12.80
CA GLY A 125 16.84 -9.63 -12.84
C GLY A 125 16.58 -11.04 -13.40
N ALA A 126 15.50 -11.68 -12.97
CA ALA A 126 15.10 -13.00 -13.46
C ALA A 126 14.79 -12.97 -14.98
N LEU A 127 14.06 -11.96 -15.46
CA LEU A 127 13.73 -11.79 -16.87
C LEU A 127 14.98 -11.53 -17.73
N ILE A 128 15.88 -10.66 -17.27
CA ILE A 128 17.16 -10.39 -17.96
C ILE A 128 17.97 -11.69 -18.07
N GLY A 129 18.14 -12.41 -16.96
CA GLY A 129 18.87 -13.68 -16.95
C GLY A 129 18.26 -14.74 -17.87
N PHE A 130 16.93 -14.84 -17.88
CA PHE A 130 16.20 -15.74 -18.77
C PHE A 130 16.42 -15.42 -20.25
N LEU A 131 16.30 -14.15 -20.64
CA LEU A 131 16.54 -13.71 -22.02
C LEU A 131 17.99 -13.96 -22.46
N VAL A 132 18.96 -13.66 -21.60
CA VAL A 132 20.38 -13.94 -21.87
C VAL A 132 20.60 -15.45 -22.04
N GLY A 133 19.98 -16.28 -21.19
CA GLY A 133 20.05 -17.74 -21.30
C GLY A 133 19.54 -18.28 -22.64
N ILE A 134 18.41 -17.76 -23.14
CA ILE A 134 17.86 -18.14 -24.46
C ILE A 134 18.83 -17.75 -25.57
N LEU A 135 19.39 -16.53 -25.53
CA LEU A 135 20.33 -16.06 -26.54
C LEU A 135 21.60 -16.93 -26.58
N CYS A 136 22.18 -17.24 -25.42
CA CYS A 136 23.36 -18.11 -25.32
C CYS A 136 23.07 -19.54 -25.78
N SER A 137 21.89 -20.08 -25.44
CA SER A 137 21.49 -21.43 -25.87
C SER A 137 21.48 -21.59 -27.39
N ASN A 138 20.98 -20.59 -28.11
CA ASN A 138 20.97 -20.59 -29.58
C ASN A 138 22.37 -20.53 -30.21
N LEU A 139 23.33 -19.88 -29.55
CA LEU A 139 24.72 -19.83 -30.03
C LEU A 139 25.43 -21.18 -29.85
N ILE A 140 25.17 -21.86 -28.72
CA ILE A 140 25.77 -23.17 -28.39
C ILE A 140 25.15 -24.28 -29.25
N SER A 141 23.85 -24.18 -29.55
CA SER A 141 23.09 -25.24 -30.23
C SER A 141 23.16 -25.18 -31.77
N ARG A 142 23.97 -24.30 -32.38
CA ARG A 142 24.18 -24.32 -33.85
C ARG A 142 25.09 -25.51 -34.21
N PRO A 143 24.59 -26.58 -34.86
CA PRO A 143 25.49 -27.59 -35.40
C PRO A 143 26.35 -26.95 -36.50
N SER A 144 27.66 -27.18 -36.42
CA SER A 144 28.58 -26.89 -37.52
C SER A 144 28.02 -27.56 -38.77
N LYS A 145 27.76 -26.78 -39.83
CA LYS A 145 27.39 -27.33 -41.14
C LYS A 145 28.55 -28.24 -41.57
N ARG A 146 28.42 -29.55 -41.37
CA ARG A 146 29.33 -30.53 -41.96
C ARG A 146 29.17 -30.41 -43.48
N PRO A 147 30.26 -30.11 -44.23
CA PRO A 147 30.18 -30.16 -45.68
C PRO A 147 29.82 -31.59 -46.10
N LEU A 148 28.90 -31.70 -47.07
CA LEU A 148 28.45 -32.98 -47.61
C LEU A 148 29.64 -33.68 -48.29
N PRO A 149 29.80 -35.01 -48.13
CA PRO A 149 30.85 -35.74 -48.85
C PRO A 149 30.57 -35.70 -50.35
N GLU A 150 31.59 -35.37 -51.14
CA GLU A 150 31.52 -35.46 -52.60
C GLU A 150 31.35 -36.93 -53.00
N LEU A 151 30.34 -37.21 -53.82
CA LEU A 151 30.09 -38.49 -54.44
C LEU A 151 31.07 -38.63 -55.63
N GLU A 152 32.00 -39.58 -55.55
CA GLU A 152 32.80 -40.05 -56.70
C GLU A 152 31.97 -40.91 -57.66
#